data_AF-A0A673L5X9-F1
#
_entry.id   AF-A0A673L5X9-F1
#
_cell.length_a   1.000
_cell.length_b   1.000
_cell.length_c   1.000
_cell.angle_alpha   90.00
_cell.angle_beta   90.00
_cell.angle_gamma   90.00
#
_symmetry.space_group_name_H-M   'P 1'
#
loop_
_entity.id
_entity.type
_entity.pdbx_description
1 polymer ?
#
loop_
_entity_poly.entity_id
_entity_poly.type
_entity_poly.pdbx_seq_one_letter_code
_entity_poly.pdbx_strand_id
1 'polypeptide(L)'
;MDNILLFTLLSLYQSVLSHKIPIKSFEIALKGFTQSGNISKMWLNVHIFLSSKYVYLITGSAEHLIEGDLVFPKTKNALYCLNNNCFWKRNSSNLVEVPYIVSSEYSSTDISVIQNAMSTFHNKTCIRFVPRSNQTDYISIENKDGCYSYLGRIGGKQLVSLKRTGCVYHGIIQHELNHALGFYHEHTRSDRDQYVKINWEYIPTEKASNFQIRNTNNQNTTYDYGSIMHYGKTAFTTQAGKETITPIPDATVAIGQRQDLSKLDILRINKLYGCVV
;
A
#
# COMPACT_ATOMS: atom_id res chain seq x y z
N MET A 1 36.08 29.38 -12.47
CA MET A 1 35.13 28.25 -12.42
C MET A 1 35.88 27.09 -11.82
N ASP A 2 35.57 26.75 -10.58
CA ASP A 2 36.43 25.94 -9.73
C ASP A 2 36.45 24.48 -10.20
N ASN A 3 37.65 23.90 -10.26
CA ASN A 3 37.91 22.50 -10.64
C ASN A 3 37.08 21.49 -9.84
N ILE A 4 36.63 21.86 -8.64
CA ILE A 4 35.74 21.07 -7.79
C ILE A 4 34.36 20.91 -8.46
N LEU A 5 33.82 21.98 -9.04
CA LEU A 5 32.51 21.96 -9.69
C LEU A 5 32.50 21.05 -10.92
N LEU A 6 33.58 21.08 -11.69
CA LEU A 6 33.76 20.26 -12.89
C LEU A 6 33.87 18.76 -12.52
N PHE A 7 34.67 18.43 -11.49
CA PHE A 7 34.78 17.06 -10.97
C PHE A 7 33.45 16.54 -10.41
N THR A 8 32.69 17.40 -9.73
CA THR A 8 31.40 17.02 -9.14
C THR A 8 30.37 16.73 -10.23
N LEU A 9 30.30 17.58 -11.26
CA LEU A 9 29.45 17.39 -12.43
C LEU A 9 29.84 16.14 -13.23
N LEU A 10 31.14 15.85 -13.39
CA LEU A 10 31.58 14.62 -14.04
C LEU A 10 31.18 13.36 -13.26
N SER A 11 31.32 13.33 -11.93
CA SER A 11 30.94 12.14 -11.15
C SER A 11 29.43 11.89 -11.16
N LEU A 12 28.62 12.97 -11.11
CA LEU A 12 27.17 12.90 -11.24
C LEU A 12 26.75 12.45 -12.64
N TYR A 13 27.41 12.95 -13.68
CA TYR A 13 27.17 12.54 -15.07
C TYR A 13 27.52 11.06 -15.29
N GLN A 14 28.59 10.56 -14.69
CA GLN A 14 29.00 9.15 -14.77
C GLN A 14 28.05 8.22 -14.00
N SER A 15 27.47 8.71 -12.90
CA SER A 15 26.41 8.00 -12.16
C SER A 15 25.08 7.96 -12.93
N VAL A 16 24.73 9.05 -13.63
CA VAL A 16 23.57 9.14 -14.54
C VAL A 16 23.70 8.18 -15.73
N LEU A 17 24.89 8.09 -16.33
CA LEU A 17 25.17 7.19 -17.46
C LEU A 17 25.14 5.71 -17.06
N SER A 18 25.65 5.36 -15.88
CA SER A 18 25.66 3.97 -15.39
C SER A 18 24.26 3.46 -14.99
N HIS A 19 23.33 4.36 -14.63
CA HIS A 19 21.99 4.02 -14.14
C HIS A 19 20.84 4.37 -15.11
N LYS A 20 21.14 4.73 -16.38
CA LYS A 20 20.16 5.08 -17.43
C LYS A 20 19.11 6.13 -16.99
N ILE A 21 19.51 7.13 -16.20
CA ILE A 21 18.60 8.16 -15.71
C ILE A 21 18.27 9.14 -16.87
N PRO A 22 16.99 9.48 -17.14
CA PRO A 22 16.63 10.37 -18.25
C PRO A 22 17.21 11.78 -18.11
N ILE A 23 17.91 12.27 -19.16
CA ILE A 23 18.70 13.52 -19.20
C ILE A 23 17.88 14.77 -18.78
N LYS A 24 16.59 14.85 -19.12
CA LYS A 24 15.69 15.97 -18.69
C LYS A 24 15.58 16.13 -17.17
N SER A 25 15.84 15.06 -16.42
CA SER A 25 15.83 15.06 -14.96
C SER A 25 17.06 15.75 -14.36
N PHE A 26 18.17 15.69 -15.08
CA PHE A 26 19.44 16.28 -14.68
C PHE A 26 19.41 17.81 -14.83
N GLU A 27 18.72 18.31 -15.86
CA GLU A 27 18.51 19.75 -16.08
C GLU A 27 17.68 20.41 -14.97
N ILE A 28 16.70 19.71 -14.39
CA ILE A 28 15.89 20.24 -13.27
C ILE A 28 16.73 20.39 -12.00
N ALA A 29 17.60 19.41 -11.71
CA ALA A 29 18.53 19.49 -10.59
C ALA A 29 19.55 20.63 -10.77
N LEU A 30 20.01 20.85 -12.00
CA LEU A 30 20.87 21.98 -12.36
C LEU A 30 20.15 23.34 -12.28
N LYS A 31 18.83 23.42 -12.43
CA LYS A 31 18.10 24.69 -12.21
C LYS A 31 17.98 25.07 -10.73
N GLY A 32 17.98 24.09 -9.83
CA GLY A 32 18.04 24.34 -8.37
C GLY A 32 19.43 24.82 -7.87
N PHE A 33 20.46 24.64 -8.70
CA PHE A 33 21.85 25.03 -8.46
C PHE A 33 22.02 26.55 -8.27
N THR A 34 21.25 27.37 -8.98
CA THR A 34 21.46 28.84 -9.01
C THR A 34 20.83 29.60 -7.85
N GLN A 35 20.05 28.93 -6.98
CA GLN A 35 19.25 29.63 -5.96
C GLN A 35 19.72 29.46 -4.51
N SER A 36 20.50 28.44 -4.14
CA SER A 36 20.61 28.07 -2.71
C SER A 36 21.90 28.41 -1.97
N GLY A 37 23.02 28.70 -2.65
CA GLY A 37 24.27 29.20 -2.04
C GLY A 37 24.91 28.38 -0.90
N ASN A 38 24.29 27.30 -0.43
CA ASN A 38 24.70 26.54 0.74
C ASN A 38 24.88 25.06 0.39
N ILE A 39 26.15 24.65 0.34
CA ILE A 39 26.60 23.35 -0.14
C ILE A 39 26.06 22.20 0.74
N SER A 40 25.88 22.37 2.05
CA SER A 40 25.39 21.27 2.91
C SER A 40 23.89 20.98 2.74
N LYS A 41 23.07 22.04 2.62
CA LYS A 41 21.65 21.91 2.29
C LYS A 41 21.45 21.34 0.87
N MET A 42 22.37 21.67 -0.05
CA MET A 42 22.40 21.11 -1.40
C MET A 42 22.65 19.60 -1.38
N TRP A 43 23.66 19.10 -0.66
CA TRP A 43 23.92 17.66 -0.56
C TRP A 43 22.75 16.90 0.05
N LEU A 44 22.12 17.44 1.09
CA LEU A 44 20.94 16.83 1.70
C LEU A 44 19.76 16.77 0.71
N ASN A 45 19.48 17.86 -0.01
CA ASN A 45 18.38 17.92 -0.98
C ASN A 45 18.62 17.02 -2.21
N VAL A 46 19.85 16.98 -2.73
CA VAL A 46 20.23 16.09 -3.83
C VAL A 46 20.16 14.63 -3.39
N HIS A 47 20.62 14.30 -2.19
CA HIS A 47 20.54 12.94 -1.64
C HIS A 47 19.09 12.50 -1.41
N ILE A 48 18.23 13.36 -0.86
CA ILE A 48 16.79 13.10 -0.68
C ILE A 48 16.09 12.95 -2.04
N PHE A 49 16.42 13.79 -3.02
CA PHE A 49 15.83 13.72 -4.36
C PHE A 49 16.26 12.46 -5.12
N LEU A 50 17.55 12.12 -5.05
CA LEU A 50 18.07 10.90 -5.67
C LEU A 50 17.51 9.65 -5.00
N SER A 51 17.41 9.60 -3.67
CA SER A 51 16.86 8.44 -2.95
C SER A 51 15.37 8.25 -3.22
N SER A 52 14.54 9.30 -3.16
CA SER A 52 13.11 9.21 -3.48
C SER A 52 12.85 8.81 -4.94
N LYS A 53 13.64 9.34 -5.88
CA LYS A 53 13.51 8.99 -7.29
C LYS A 53 14.04 7.59 -7.60
N TYR A 54 15.08 7.15 -6.90
CA TYR A 54 15.60 5.79 -7.00
C TYR A 54 14.59 4.76 -6.47
N VAL A 55 13.96 5.05 -5.31
CA VAL A 55 12.83 4.24 -4.80
C VAL A 55 11.68 4.21 -5.80
N TYR A 56 11.32 5.35 -6.40
CA TYR A 56 10.29 5.43 -7.44
C TYR A 56 10.62 4.58 -8.67
N LEU A 57 11.86 4.61 -9.16
CA LEU A 57 12.27 3.82 -10.32
C LEU A 57 12.21 2.31 -10.09
N ILE A 58 12.38 1.85 -8.83
CA ILE A 58 12.39 0.42 -8.48
C ILE A 58 11.01 -0.09 -8.08
N THR A 59 10.25 0.72 -7.33
CA THR A 59 8.99 0.30 -6.71
C THR A 59 7.77 0.76 -7.49
N GLY A 60 7.89 1.80 -8.32
CA GLY A 60 6.76 2.48 -8.95
C GLY A 60 6.03 3.47 -8.02
N SER A 61 6.53 3.64 -6.79
CA SER A 61 5.97 4.53 -5.77
C SER A 61 7.07 5.36 -5.11
N ALA A 62 6.74 6.56 -4.65
CA ALA A 62 7.65 7.36 -3.82
C ALA A 62 7.83 6.78 -2.41
N GLU A 63 6.96 5.84 -2.00
CA GLU A 63 7.03 5.14 -0.72
C GLU A 63 7.63 3.74 -0.86
N HIS A 64 8.27 3.26 0.21
CA HIS A 64 8.73 1.89 0.29
C HIS A 64 7.55 0.96 0.64
N LEU A 65 6.99 0.31 -0.37
CA LEU A 65 5.85 -0.59 -0.24
C LEU A 65 6.29 -2.02 0.04
N ILE A 66 5.68 -2.63 1.06
CA ILE A 66 5.78 -4.05 1.38
C ILE A 66 4.55 -4.74 0.78
N GLU A 67 4.72 -5.94 0.23
CA GLU A 67 3.61 -6.63 -0.44
C GLU A 67 2.94 -5.71 -1.47
N GLY A 68 3.72 -4.93 -2.21
CA GLY A 68 3.23 -4.09 -3.30
C GLY A 68 2.41 -2.84 -2.91
N ASP A 69 1.69 -2.83 -1.79
CA ASP A 69 0.69 -1.80 -1.42
C ASP A 69 0.56 -1.56 0.10
N LEU A 70 1.41 -2.14 0.94
CA LEU A 70 1.46 -1.83 2.38
C LEU A 70 2.60 -0.88 2.73
N VAL A 71 2.24 0.23 3.39
CA VAL A 71 3.21 1.16 3.98
C VAL A 71 3.43 0.82 5.45
N PHE A 72 4.69 0.70 5.87
CA PHE A 72 5.04 0.60 7.29
C PHE A 72 5.53 1.96 7.82
N PRO A 73 5.18 2.34 9.06
CA PRO A 73 5.65 3.59 9.64
C PRO A 73 7.18 3.64 9.69
N LYS A 74 7.78 4.73 9.19
CA LYS A 74 9.26 4.92 9.17
C LYS A 74 9.89 4.89 10.57
N THR A 75 9.09 5.09 11.61
CA THR A 75 9.50 5.08 13.03
C THR A 75 9.33 3.73 13.72
N LYS A 76 8.78 2.71 13.04
CA LYS A 76 8.53 1.37 13.61
C LYS A 76 9.06 0.30 12.67
N ASN A 77 10.00 -0.51 13.15
CA ASN A 77 10.68 -1.56 12.38
C ASN A 77 9.94 -2.91 12.36
N ALA A 78 8.84 -3.07 13.10
CA ALA A 78 7.97 -4.24 13.06
C ALA A 78 6.54 -3.89 13.50
N LEU A 79 5.53 -4.50 12.87
CA LEU A 79 4.14 -4.45 13.37
C LEU A 79 4.01 -5.44 14.53
N TYR A 80 4.34 -4.99 15.73
CA TYR A 80 4.00 -5.71 16.96
C TYR A 80 2.86 -4.96 17.65
N CYS A 81 1.64 -5.49 17.55
CA CYS A 81 0.44 -4.87 18.09
C CYS A 81 0.34 -5.05 19.61
N LEU A 82 1.15 -4.29 20.35
CA LEU A 82 1.06 -4.25 21.81
C LEU A 82 -0.32 -3.73 22.25
N ASN A 83 -0.99 -4.50 23.11
CA ASN A 83 -2.25 -4.13 23.78
C ASN A 83 -3.38 -3.71 22.83
N ASN A 84 -3.48 -4.29 21.63
CA ASN A 84 -4.50 -3.96 20.62
C ASN A 84 -4.50 -2.49 20.16
N ASN A 85 -3.43 -1.74 20.43
CA ASN A 85 -3.32 -0.32 20.06
C ASN A 85 -3.11 -0.07 18.56
N CYS A 86 -2.98 -1.13 17.76
CA CYS A 86 -2.90 -1.04 16.30
C CYS A 86 -4.28 -1.07 15.62
N PHE A 87 -5.38 -1.27 16.36
CA PHE A 87 -6.73 -1.31 15.79
C PHE A 87 -7.49 0.00 16.05
N TRP A 88 -8.48 0.26 15.21
CA TRP A 88 -9.43 1.35 15.42
C TRP A 88 -10.28 1.09 16.65
N LYS A 89 -10.58 2.14 17.42
CA LYS A 89 -11.23 1.99 18.72
C LYS A 89 -12.73 1.82 18.53
N ARG A 90 -13.29 0.86 19.26
CA ARG A 90 -14.72 0.72 19.44
C ARG A 90 -15.24 1.77 20.43
N ASN A 91 -16.36 2.40 20.10
CA ASN A 91 -17.05 3.36 20.96
C ASN A 91 -18.11 2.68 21.85
N SER A 92 -18.74 3.45 22.74
CA SER A 92 -19.77 2.96 23.67
C SER A 92 -21.04 2.44 22.99
N SER A 93 -21.28 2.79 21.72
CA SER A 93 -22.40 2.31 20.91
C SER A 93 -22.06 1.01 20.15
N ASN A 94 -20.97 0.32 20.51
CA ASN A 94 -20.46 -0.89 19.87
C ASN A 94 -20.05 -0.73 18.39
N LEU A 95 -19.92 0.52 17.91
CA LEU A 95 -19.44 0.84 16.57
C LEU A 95 -17.96 1.15 16.60
N VAL A 96 -17.29 0.97 15.47
CA VAL A 96 -15.90 1.36 15.26
C VAL A 96 -15.88 2.48 14.25
N GLU A 97 -15.75 3.71 14.74
CA GLU A 97 -15.67 4.88 13.88
C GLU A 97 -14.24 5.05 13.36
N VAL A 98 -14.12 5.16 12.04
CA VAL A 98 -12.87 5.40 11.31
C VAL A 98 -13.00 6.77 10.64
N PRO A 99 -12.51 7.85 11.29
CA PRO A 99 -12.60 9.18 10.74
C PRO A 99 -11.79 9.29 9.44
N TYR A 100 -12.32 9.97 8.42
CA TYR A 100 -11.61 10.18 7.17
C TYR A 100 -11.79 11.58 6.59
N ILE A 101 -10.81 12.00 5.78
CA ILE A 101 -10.91 13.12 4.85
C ILE A 101 -10.60 12.64 3.43
N VAL A 102 -11.10 13.35 2.43
CA VAL A 102 -10.84 13.08 1.01
C VAL A 102 -10.23 14.32 0.38
N SER A 103 -9.12 14.16 -0.36
CA SER A 103 -8.47 15.26 -1.08
C SER A 103 -9.46 15.95 -2.03
N SER A 104 -9.33 17.27 -2.16
CA SER A 104 -10.10 18.07 -3.13
C SER A 104 -9.73 17.77 -4.59
N GLU A 105 -8.70 16.96 -4.83
CA GLU A 105 -8.31 16.49 -6.18
C GLU A 105 -9.30 15.48 -6.78
N TYR A 106 -10.10 14.81 -5.95
CA TYR A 106 -11.10 13.84 -6.39
C TYR A 106 -12.35 14.56 -6.90
N SER A 107 -12.89 14.06 -8.02
CA SER A 107 -14.17 14.54 -8.53
C SER A 107 -15.34 14.06 -7.67
N SER A 108 -16.52 14.65 -7.84
CA SER A 108 -17.76 14.17 -7.19
C SER A 108 -18.07 12.71 -7.53
N THR A 109 -17.78 12.28 -8.77
CA THR A 109 -17.90 10.88 -9.19
C THR A 109 -16.94 9.98 -8.41
N ASP A 110 -15.66 10.39 -8.29
CA ASP A 110 -14.67 9.62 -7.54
C ASP A 110 -15.09 9.46 -6.06
N ILE A 111 -15.57 10.56 -5.44
CA ILE A 111 -16.07 10.57 -4.07
C ILE A 111 -17.27 9.63 -3.91
N SER A 112 -18.19 9.61 -4.88
CA SER A 112 -19.34 8.70 -4.87
C SER A 112 -18.90 7.22 -4.89
N VAL A 113 -17.88 6.87 -5.69
CA VAL A 113 -17.34 5.49 -5.72
C VAL A 113 -16.69 5.14 -4.38
N ILE A 114 -15.94 6.06 -3.77
CA ILE A 114 -15.34 5.87 -2.43
C ILE A 114 -16.41 5.65 -1.38
N GLN A 115 -17.46 6.48 -1.35
CA GLN A 115 -18.58 6.35 -0.42
C GLN A 115 -19.35 5.04 -0.64
N ASN A 116 -19.56 4.64 -1.90
CA ASN A 116 -20.20 3.39 -2.25
C ASN A 116 -19.40 2.18 -1.72
N ALA A 117 -18.07 2.17 -1.90
CA ALA A 117 -17.19 1.14 -1.33
C ALA A 117 -17.28 1.07 0.21
N MET A 118 -17.31 2.24 0.88
CA MET A 118 -17.48 2.32 2.34
C MET A 118 -18.82 1.75 2.81
N SER A 119 -19.89 1.89 2.01
CA SER A 119 -21.23 1.42 2.38
C SER A 119 -21.31 -0.09 2.61
N THR A 120 -20.49 -0.89 1.92
CA THR A 120 -20.41 -2.34 2.16
C THR A 120 -20.01 -2.64 3.61
N PHE A 121 -19.02 -1.93 4.14
CA PHE A 121 -18.60 -2.09 5.53
C PHE A 121 -19.71 -1.64 6.48
N HIS A 122 -20.40 -0.53 6.17
CA HIS A 122 -21.49 -0.03 7.01
C HIS A 122 -22.63 -1.05 7.12
N ASN A 123 -22.96 -1.72 6.02
CA ASN A 123 -24.08 -2.65 5.92
C ASN A 123 -23.78 -4.04 6.52
N LYS A 124 -22.52 -4.48 6.47
CA LYS A 124 -22.15 -5.87 6.81
C LYS A 124 -21.32 -6.00 8.08
N THR A 125 -20.92 -4.88 8.69
CA THR A 125 -20.05 -4.84 9.88
C THR A 125 -20.41 -3.70 10.83
N CYS A 126 -19.73 -3.61 11.97
CA CYS A 126 -19.81 -2.47 12.90
C CYS A 126 -18.86 -1.31 12.57
N ILE A 127 -18.11 -1.39 11.46
CA ILE A 127 -17.21 -0.32 11.00
C ILE A 127 -18.03 0.84 10.41
N ARG A 128 -17.70 2.06 10.80
CA ARG A 128 -18.30 3.29 10.28
C ARG A 128 -17.21 4.26 9.86
N PHE A 129 -17.00 4.36 8.55
CA PHE A 129 -16.23 5.47 7.99
C PHE A 129 -17.03 6.77 8.13
N VAL A 130 -16.50 7.73 8.89
CA VAL A 130 -17.17 8.99 9.22
C VAL A 130 -16.35 10.18 8.77
N PRO A 131 -16.95 11.26 8.23
CA PRO A 131 -16.21 12.49 7.95
C PRO A 131 -15.50 12.97 9.22
N ARG A 132 -14.20 13.22 9.11
CA ARG A 132 -13.40 13.69 10.25
C ARG A 132 -13.85 15.08 10.68
N SER A 133 -13.97 15.28 11.99
CA SER A 133 -14.07 16.59 12.63
C SER A 133 -12.73 16.94 13.30
N ASN A 134 -12.56 16.59 14.57
CA ASN A 134 -11.41 16.93 15.41
C ASN A 134 -10.62 15.70 15.90
N GLN A 135 -10.95 14.50 15.41
CA GLN A 135 -10.26 13.28 15.83
C GLN A 135 -8.77 13.33 15.49
N THR A 136 -7.94 12.91 16.44
CA THR A 136 -6.48 12.85 16.28
C THR A 136 -6.07 11.81 15.25
N ASP A 137 -6.66 10.62 15.33
CA ASP A 137 -6.38 9.50 14.44
C ASP A 137 -7.41 9.46 13.31
N TYR A 138 -6.95 9.46 12.06
CA TYR A 138 -7.85 9.48 10.91
C TYR A 138 -7.15 9.07 9.60
N ILE A 139 -7.95 8.63 8.63
CA ILE A 139 -7.51 8.33 7.28
C ILE A 139 -7.54 9.60 6.41
N SER A 140 -6.48 9.85 5.67
CA SER A 140 -6.42 10.86 4.61
C SER A 140 -6.37 10.16 3.27
N ILE A 141 -7.47 10.23 2.52
CA ILE A 141 -7.57 9.64 1.19
C ILE A 141 -7.00 10.64 0.18
N GLU A 142 -5.87 10.30 -0.45
CA GLU A 142 -5.13 11.21 -1.34
C GLU A 142 -4.77 10.56 -2.68
N ASN A 143 -4.65 11.36 -3.72
CA ASN A 143 -4.29 10.92 -5.06
C ASN A 143 -2.75 10.89 -5.19
N LYS A 144 -2.12 9.78 -4.79
CA LYS A 144 -0.67 9.56 -4.94
C LYS A 144 -0.40 8.46 -5.97
N ASP A 145 0.86 8.03 -6.07
CA ASP A 145 1.31 7.03 -7.02
C ASP A 145 0.95 5.60 -6.59
N GLY A 146 -0.23 5.17 -7.02
CA GLY A 146 -0.72 3.80 -6.86
C GLY A 146 -1.83 3.68 -5.82
N CYS A 147 -2.14 2.43 -5.50
CA CYS A 147 -3.14 2.04 -4.52
C CYS A 147 -2.35 1.44 -3.35
N TYR A 148 -2.44 2.07 -2.18
CA TYR A 148 -1.73 1.56 -0.99
C TYR A 148 -2.27 2.18 0.29
N SER A 149 -2.03 1.48 1.40
CA SER A 149 -2.52 1.85 2.72
C SER A 149 -1.52 1.48 3.81
N TYR A 150 -1.70 2.05 4.99
CA TYR A 150 -1.05 1.54 6.20
C TYR A 150 -1.82 0.33 6.72
N LEU A 151 -1.11 -0.56 7.41
CA LEU A 151 -1.75 -1.67 8.08
C LEU A 151 -2.25 -1.27 9.47
N GLY A 152 -3.58 -1.26 9.63
CA GLY A 152 -4.23 -0.88 10.88
C GLY A 152 -4.14 0.62 11.20
N ARG A 153 -4.45 0.98 12.44
CA ARG A 153 -4.33 2.33 12.98
C ARG A 153 -2.90 2.60 13.45
N ILE A 154 -2.24 3.57 12.84
CA ILE A 154 -0.84 3.91 13.17
C ILE A 154 -0.71 5.05 14.20
N GLY A 155 -1.79 5.82 14.40
CA GLY A 155 -1.83 7.04 15.21
C GLY A 155 -1.62 8.31 14.37
N GLY A 156 -2.41 9.35 14.60
CA GLY A 156 -2.41 10.59 13.83
C GLY A 156 -3.06 10.45 12.44
N LYS A 157 -2.67 11.35 11.53
CA LYS A 157 -3.03 11.27 10.11
C LYS A 157 -2.34 10.07 9.46
N GLN A 158 -3.10 9.17 8.81
CA GLN A 158 -2.55 8.09 8.00
C GLN A 158 -3.09 8.12 6.57
N LEU A 159 -2.21 7.90 5.60
CA LEU A 159 -2.55 7.96 4.18
C LEU A 159 -3.22 6.67 3.71
N VAL A 160 -4.27 6.81 2.89
CA VAL A 160 -4.72 5.81 1.93
C VAL A 160 -4.59 6.44 0.55
N SER A 161 -3.69 5.90 -0.28
CA SER A 161 -3.50 6.37 -1.64
C SER A 161 -4.49 5.68 -2.56
N LEU A 162 -5.25 6.46 -3.31
CA LEU A 162 -6.07 5.97 -4.41
C LEU A 162 -5.80 6.81 -5.64
N LYS A 163 -4.81 6.41 -6.45
CA LYS A 163 -4.56 7.09 -7.73
C LYS A 163 -5.86 7.16 -8.54
N ARG A 164 -6.26 8.36 -8.94
CA ARG A 164 -7.51 8.60 -9.69
C ARG A 164 -7.62 7.69 -10.90
N THR A 165 -6.53 7.57 -11.64
CA THR A 165 -6.38 6.56 -12.69
C THR A 165 -5.85 5.26 -12.09
N GLY A 166 -6.70 4.24 -12.05
CA GLY A 166 -6.29 2.86 -11.72
C GLY A 166 -6.73 2.35 -10.35
N CYS A 167 -7.06 3.22 -9.38
CA CYS A 167 -7.42 2.77 -8.02
C CYS A 167 -8.86 3.10 -7.59
N VAL A 168 -9.54 4.04 -8.26
CA VAL A 168 -10.90 4.45 -7.88
C VAL A 168 -11.93 3.46 -8.43
N TYR A 169 -11.86 2.23 -7.94
CA TYR A 169 -12.77 1.13 -8.25
C TYR A 169 -13.26 0.51 -6.94
N HIS A 170 -14.54 0.13 -6.90
CA HIS A 170 -15.20 -0.33 -5.68
C HIS A 170 -14.36 -1.33 -4.86
N GLY A 171 -13.93 -2.44 -5.45
CA GLY A 171 -13.17 -3.45 -4.73
C GLY A 171 -11.72 -3.05 -4.41
N ILE A 172 -11.07 -2.20 -5.19
CA ILE A 172 -9.73 -1.70 -4.85
C ILE A 172 -9.82 -0.78 -3.63
N ILE A 173 -10.82 0.09 -3.57
CA ILE A 173 -11.03 0.97 -2.42
C ILE A 173 -11.31 0.13 -1.17
N GLN A 174 -12.15 -0.90 -1.28
CA GLN A 174 -12.38 -1.83 -0.17
C GLN A 174 -11.11 -2.53 0.28
N HIS A 175 -10.27 -2.98 -0.66
CA HIS A 175 -8.99 -3.62 -0.36
C HIS A 175 -8.08 -2.69 0.48
N GLU A 176 -7.88 -1.43 0.04
CA GLU A 176 -7.06 -0.46 0.77
C GLU A 176 -7.63 -0.07 2.14
N LEU A 177 -8.97 0.04 2.22
CA LEU A 177 -9.64 0.28 3.50
C LEU A 177 -9.52 -0.93 4.42
N ASN A 178 -9.51 -2.15 3.91
CA ASN A 178 -9.33 -3.35 4.70
C ASN A 178 -7.89 -3.48 5.23
N HIS A 179 -6.89 -3.04 4.47
CA HIS A 179 -5.53 -2.82 5.01
C HIS A 179 -5.54 -1.82 6.16
N ALA A 180 -6.23 -0.68 6.01
CA ALA A 180 -6.35 0.31 7.08
C ALA A 180 -7.05 -0.24 8.34
N LEU A 181 -7.87 -1.28 8.20
CA LEU A 181 -8.49 -2.00 9.32
C LEU A 181 -7.57 -3.05 9.97
N GLY A 182 -6.45 -3.40 9.35
CA GLY A 182 -5.44 -4.29 9.92
C GLY A 182 -5.31 -5.67 9.25
N PHE A 183 -5.82 -5.84 8.03
CA PHE A 183 -5.73 -7.11 7.31
C PHE A 183 -4.54 -7.14 6.33
N TYR A 184 -3.71 -8.18 6.44
CA TYR A 184 -2.69 -8.52 5.44
C TYR A 184 -3.33 -9.19 4.22
N HIS A 185 -2.51 -9.44 3.19
CA HIS A 185 -2.92 -10.27 2.07
C HIS A 185 -3.20 -11.72 2.43
N GLU A 186 -4.11 -12.34 1.69
CA GLU A 186 -4.48 -13.75 1.90
C GLU A 186 -3.33 -14.70 1.55
N HIS A 187 -2.61 -14.42 0.45
CA HIS A 187 -1.50 -15.27 -0.02
C HIS A 187 -0.25 -15.20 0.84
N THR A 188 -0.23 -14.34 1.87
CA THR A 188 0.86 -14.23 2.84
C THR A 188 0.52 -14.85 4.20
N ARG A 189 -0.64 -15.50 4.35
CA ARG A 189 -0.99 -16.25 5.57
C ARG A 189 0.07 -17.28 5.94
N SER A 190 0.18 -17.55 7.25
CA SER A 190 1.08 -18.56 7.83
C SER A 190 0.83 -19.98 7.33
N ASP A 191 -0.38 -20.29 6.85
CA ASP A 191 -0.79 -21.60 6.33
C ASP A 191 -0.90 -21.63 4.79
N ARG A 192 -0.49 -20.58 4.08
CA ARG A 192 -0.76 -20.42 2.63
C ARG A 192 -0.20 -21.53 1.76
N ASP A 193 0.91 -22.14 2.14
CA ASP A 193 1.55 -23.23 1.38
C ASP A 193 0.71 -24.52 1.33
N GLN A 194 -0.36 -24.62 2.13
CA GLN A 194 -1.35 -25.69 2.02
C GLN A 194 -2.38 -25.46 0.89
N TYR A 195 -2.46 -24.24 0.37
CA TYR A 195 -3.53 -23.78 -0.52
C TYR A 195 -3.02 -23.20 -1.84
N VAL A 196 -1.81 -22.65 -1.86
CA VAL A 196 -1.19 -22.10 -3.07
C VAL A 196 0.28 -22.50 -3.14
N LYS A 197 0.76 -22.69 -4.37
CA LYS A 197 2.17 -22.76 -4.70
C LYS A 197 2.62 -21.39 -5.22
N ILE A 198 3.74 -20.90 -4.71
CA ILE A 198 4.44 -19.74 -5.28
C ILE A 198 5.46 -20.20 -6.30
N ASN A 199 5.33 -19.74 -7.55
CA ASN A 199 6.27 -20.03 -8.64
C ASN A 199 7.35 -18.94 -8.67
N TRP A 200 8.33 -19.07 -7.77
CA TRP A 200 9.40 -18.09 -7.56
C TRP A 200 10.19 -17.76 -8.82
N GLU A 201 10.33 -18.71 -9.75
CA GLU A 201 11.02 -18.53 -11.02
C GLU A 201 10.39 -17.47 -11.95
N TYR A 202 9.12 -17.12 -11.71
CA TYR A 202 8.39 -16.10 -12.47
C TYR A 202 8.26 -14.77 -11.72
N ILE A 203 8.87 -14.67 -10.54
CA ILE A 203 8.86 -13.47 -9.70
C ILE A 203 10.23 -12.79 -9.81
N PRO A 204 10.30 -11.51 -10.22
CA PRO A 204 11.55 -10.75 -10.19
C PRO A 204 12.13 -10.69 -8.77
N THR A 205 13.45 -10.78 -8.64
CA THR A 205 14.14 -10.82 -7.34
C THR A 205 13.74 -9.65 -6.43
N GLU A 206 13.59 -8.45 -7.00
CA GLU A 206 13.18 -7.24 -6.29
C GLU A 206 11.71 -7.23 -5.82
N LYS A 207 10.89 -8.17 -6.29
CA LYS A 207 9.48 -8.35 -5.90
C LYS A 207 9.25 -9.59 -5.03
N ALA A 208 10.24 -10.45 -4.84
CA ALA A 208 10.11 -11.69 -4.07
C ALA A 208 9.66 -11.45 -2.62
N SER A 209 10.03 -10.32 -2.02
CA SER A 209 9.59 -9.94 -0.67
C SER A 209 8.06 -9.76 -0.53
N ASN A 210 7.35 -9.49 -1.64
CA ASN A 210 5.89 -9.34 -1.66
C ASN A 210 5.11 -10.66 -1.51
N PHE A 211 5.82 -11.79 -1.61
CA PHE A 211 5.25 -13.14 -1.51
C PHE A 211 5.73 -13.86 -0.25
N GLN A 212 6.45 -13.20 0.65
CA GLN A 212 6.92 -13.80 1.88
C GLN A 212 5.75 -14.02 2.85
N ILE A 213 5.78 -15.16 3.54
CA ILE A 213 4.79 -15.48 4.57
C ILE A 213 4.92 -14.48 5.73
N ARG A 214 3.78 -14.11 6.30
CA ARG A 214 3.66 -13.31 7.52
C ARG A 214 3.22 -14.19 8.68
N ASN A 215 3.63 -13.79 9.88
CA ASN A 215 3.07 -14.36 11.10
C ASN A 215 1.66 -13.77 11.31
N THR A 216 0.66 -14.41 10.71
CA THR A 216 -0.72 -13.94 10.71
C THR A 216 -1.54 -14.57 11.84
N ASN A 217 -2.40 -13.75 12.47
CA ASN A 217 -3.52 -14.28 13.24
C ASN A 217 -4.67 -14.61 12.28
N ASN A 218 -4.81 -15.89 11.96
CA ASN A 218 -5.83 -16.39 11.02
C ASN A 218 -7.26 -16.38 11.60
N GLN A 219 -7.43 -15.98 12.87
CA GLN A 219 -8.70 -15.88 13.58
C GLN A 219 -9.56 -17.16 13.53
N ASN A 220 -8.91 -18.32 13.43
CA ASN A 220 -9.55 -19.63 13.22
C ASN A 220 -10.53 -19.63 12.04
N THR A 221 -10.16 -18.97 10.94
CA THR A 221 -10.91 -19.00 9.67
C THR A 221 -10.10 -19.75 8.62
N THR A 222 -10.81 -20.42 7.72
CA THR A 222 -10.21 -21.11 6.57
C THR A 222 -9.56 -20.13 5.62
N TYR A 223 -8.65 -20.63 4.78
CA TYR A 223 -8.10 -19.89 3.65
C TYR A 223 -9.20 -19.56 2.65
N ASP A 224 -9.15 -18.37 2.06
CA ASP A 224 -10.17 -17.87 1.15
C ASP A 224 -9.58 -17.41 -0.19
N TYR A 225 -9.62 -18.27 -1.20
CA TYR A 225 -9.24 -17.91 -2.57
C TYR A 225 -10.02 -16.71 -3.13
N GLY A 226 -11.27 -16.53 -2.67
CA GLY A 226 -12.15 -15.44 -3.07
C GLY A 226 -11.98 -14.16 -2.26
N SER A 227 -11.05 -14.12 -1.31
CA SER A 227 -10.79 -12.91 -0.51
C SER A 227 -10.38 -11.76 -1.42
N ILE A 228 -10.89 -10.57 -1.13
CA ILE A 228 -10.46 -9.34 -1.81
C ILE A 228 -8.99 -9.02 -1.53
N MET A 229 -8.42 -9.61 -0.47
CA MET A 229 -7.03 -9.50 -0.05
C MET A 229 -6.12 -10.51 -0.75
N HIS A 230 -6.63 -11.37 -1.64
CA HIS A 230 -5.81 -12.31 -2.38
C HIS A 230 -5.23 -11.65 -3.64
N TYR A 231 -3.96 -11.91 -3.95
CA TYR A 231 -3.37 -11.56 -5.26
C TYR A 231 -3.93 -12.41 -6.40
N GLY A 232 -3.92 -11.84 -7.60
CA GLY A 232 -4.21 -12.60 -8.82
C GLY A 232 -3.05 -13.52 -9.21
N LYS A 233 -3.34 -14.50 -10.07
CA LYS A 233 -2.37 -15.52 -10.49
C LYS A 233 -1.10 -14.95 -11.12
N THR A 234 -1.19 -13.82 -11.80
CA THR A 234 -0.08 -13.18 -12.55
C THR A 234 0.52 -11.97 -11.81
N ALA A 235 0.30 -11.83 -10.51
CA ALA A 235 0.81 -10.69 -9.75
C ALA A 235 2.34 -10.60 -9.86
N PHE A 236 2.88 -9.42 -10.20
CA PHE A 236 4.31 -9.13 -10.31
C PHE A 236 5.11 -9.96 -11.33
N THR A 237 4.47 -10.76 -12.19
CA THR A 237 5.20 -11.44 -13.27
C THR A 237 5.75 -10.44 -14.28
N THR A 238 6.96 -10.68 -14.77
CA THR A 238 7.53 -9.98 -15.94
C THR A 238 7.42 -10.82 -17.21
N GLN A 239 6.94 -12.06 -17.10
CA GLN A 239 6.79 -13.00 -18.21
C GLN A 239 5.31 -13.15 -18.56
N ALA A 240 4.95 -12.76 -19.79
CA ALA A 240 3.56 -12.79 -20.25
C ALA A 240 2.95 -14.20 -20.10
N GLY A 241 1.78 -14.28 -19.46
CA GLY A 241 1.03 -15.52 -19.27
C GLY A 241 1.59 -16.47 -18.21
N LYS A 242 2.66 -16.09 -17.48
CA LYS A 242 3.21 -16.92 -16.39
C LYS A 242 2.58 -16.55 -15.05
N GLU A 243 2.09 -17.56 -14.35
CA GLU A 243 1.48 -17.44 -13.03
C GLU A 243 2.56 -17.45 -11.94
N THR A 244 2.57 -16.45 -11.07
CA THR A 244 3.40 -16.40 -9.87
C THR A 244 2.73 -17.12 -8.68
N ILE A 245 1.40 -17.28 -8.73
CA ILE A 245 0.61 -18.00 -7.73
C ILE A 245 -0.28 -19.02 -8.43
N THR A 246 -0.15 -20.29 -8.06
CA THR A 246 -0.99 -21.38 -8.55
C THR A 246 -1.76 -22.01 -7.37
N PRO A 247 -3.10 -21.97 -7.37
CA PRO A 247 -3.91 -22.68 -6.38
C PRO A 247 -3.66 -24.19 -6.42
N ILE A 248 -3.72 -24.84 -5.25
CA ILE A 248 -3.60 -26.29 -5.08
C ILE A 248 -4.71 -26.81 -4.14
N PRO A 249 -5.18 -28.06 -4.32
CA PRO A 249 -4.78 -29.02 -5.37
C PRO A 249 -5.37 -28.70 -6.75
N ASP A 250 -6.37 -27.82 -6.83
CA ASP A 250 -7.04 -27.45 -8.07
C ASP A 250 -6.57 -26.08 -8.58
N ALA A 251 -5.72 -26.10 -9.62
CA ALA A 251 -5.19 -24.90 -10.24
C ALA A 251 -6.25 -24.05 -10.97
N THR A 252 -7.46 -24.58 -11.22
CA THR A 252 -8.53 -23.85 -11.91
C THR A 252 -9.26 -22.85 -11.02
N VAL A 253 -9.10 -22.96 -9.70
CA VAL A 253 -9.70 -22.04 -8.72
C VAL A 253 -9.34 -20.59 -9.04
N ALA A 254 -10.34 -19.72 -9.02
CA ALA A 254 -10.17 -18.29 -9.27
C ALA A 254 -9.60 -17.59 -8.02
N ILE A 255 -8.62 -16.72 -8.23
CA ILE A 255 -8.01 -15.86 -7.20
C ILE A 255 -7.80 -14.44 -7.75
N GLY A 256 -7.75 -13.46 -6.85
CA GLY A 256 -7.47 -12.06 -7.22
C GLY A 256 -8.69 -11.22 -7.61
N GLN A 257 -9.89 -11.64 -7.18
CA GLN A 257 -11.10 -10.85 -7.41
C GLN A 257 -11.01 -9.47 -6.75
N ARG A 258 -11.62 -8.46 -7.38
CA ARG A 258 -11.74 -7.08 -6.89
C ARG A 258 -13.17 -6.55 -7.07
N GLN A 259 -14.17 -7.41 -6.91
CA GLN A 259 -15.59 -7.09 -7.06
C GLN A 259 -16.19 -6.57 -5.75
N ASP A 260 -16.11 -7.34 -4.66
CA ASP A 260 -16.62 -6.99 -3.33
C ASP A 260 -15.86 -7.79 -2.25
N LEU A 261 -16.01 -7.41 -0.99
CA LEU A 261 -15.54 -8.20 0.16
C LEU A 261 -16.18 -9.59 0.16
N SER A 262 -15.35 -10.62 0.36
CA SER A 262 -15.86 -11.97 0.51
C SER A 262 -16.62 -12.13 1.84
N LYS A 263 -17.38 -13.23 1.96
CA LYS A 263 -18.04 -13.58 3.23
C LYS A 263 -17.03 -13.76 4.37
N LEU A 264 -15.84 -14.30 4.07
CA LEU A 264 -14.80 -14.51 5.07
C LEU A 264 -14.05 -13.22 5.40
N ASP A 265 -13.89 -12.29 4.45
CA ASP A 265 -13.37 -10.94 4.74
C ASP A 265 -14.26 -10.24 5.78
N ILE A 266 -15.58 -10.23 5.55
CA ILE A 266 -16.58 -9.65 6.47
C ILE A 266 -16.55 -10.33 7.84
N LEU A 267 -16.52 -11.68 7.86
CA LEU A 267 -16.46 -12.44 9.10
C LEU A 267 -15.22 -12.08 9.91
N ARG A 268 -14.06 -11.97 9.26
CA ARG A 268 -12.80 -11.63 9.92
C ARG A 268 -12.79 -10.22 10.48
N ILE A 269 -13.35 -9.24 9.75
CA ILE A 269 -13.59 -7.88 10.26
C ILE A 269 -14.46 -7.94 11.53
N ASN A 270 -15.59 -8.65 11.46
CA ASN A 270 -16.52 -8.76 12.58
C ASN A 270 -15.89 -9.44 13.80
N LYS A 271 -15.09 -10.51 13.61
CA LYS A 271 -14.35 -11.16 14.69
C LYS A 271 -13.27 -10.25 15.28
N LEU A 272 -12.54 -9.51 14.44
CA LEU A 272 -11.45 -8.64 14.88
C LEU A 272 -11.96 -7.50 15.76
N TYR A 273 -13.07 -6.89 15.35
CA TYR A 273 -13.66 -5.74 16.01
C TYR A 273 -14.81 -6.10 16.95
N GLY A 274 -15.08 -7.39 17.14
CA GLY A 274 -16.11 -7.91 18.04
C GLY A 274 -17.54 -7.47 17.68
N CYS A 275 -17.84 -7.26 16.40
CA CYS A 275 -19.16 -6.81 15.95
C CYS A 275 -20.26 -7.79 16.41
N VAL A 276 -21.35 -7.25 16.95
CA VAL A 276 -22.57 -8.01 17.23
C VAL A 276 -23.35 -8.04 15.92
N VAL A 277 -23.45 -9.21 15.30
CA VAL A 277 -24.06 -9.42 13.98
C VAL A 277 -25.22 -10.38 14.11
#